data_AF-A0AAW6YEM5-F1
#
_entry.id   AF-A0AAW6YEM5-F1
#
_cell.length_a   1.000
_cell.length_b   1.000
_cell.length_c   1.000
_cell.angle_alpha   90.00
_cell.angle_beta   90.00
_cell.angle_gamma   90.00
#
_symmetry.space_group_name_H-M   'P 1'
#
loop_
_entity.id
_entity.type
_entity.pdbx_description
1 polymer ?
#
loop_
_entity_poly.entity_id
_entity_poly.type
_entity_poly.pdbx_seq_one_letter_code
_entity_poly.pdbx_strand_id
1 'polypeptide(L)' 'GMEVLEAVKDHFKKDGDIEGSWIELQPVHVNRFGHEQKLYYGGISRLENNKVVQYEFYADAITGNIVDIFAID' A
#
# COMPACT_ATOMS: atom_id res chain seq x y z
N GLY A 1 8.11 4.22 -6.80
CA GLY A 1 7.63 4.81 -5.55
C GLY A 1 6.30 5.47 -5.79
N MET A 2 6.29 6.71 -6.31
CA MET A 2 5.06 7.49 -6.47
C MET A 2 3.99 6.83 -7.36
N GLU A 3 4.36 6.24 -8.49
CA GLU A 3 3.39 5.53 -9.36
C GLU A 3 2.75 4.31 -8.65
N VAL A 4 3.52 3.62 -7.81
CA VAL A 4 3.01 2.52 -6.97
C VAL A 4 2.06 3.06 -5.91
N LEU A 5 2.39 4.18 -5.27
CA LEU A 5 1.50 4.83 -4.31
C LEU A 5 0.18 5.25 -4.97
N GLU A 6 0.21 5.80 -6.19
CA GLU A 6 -1.02 6.13 -6.93
C GLU A 6 -1.85 4.89 -7.25
N ALA A 7 -1.22 3.78 -7.68
CA ALA A 7 -1.93 2.51 -7.91
C ALA A 7 -2.62 1.99 -6.63
N VAL A 8 -1.93 2.07 -5.48
CA VAL A 8 -2.52 1.71 -4.18
C VAL A 8 -3.68 2.64 -3.83
N LYS A 9 -3.52 3.96 -4.00
CA LYS A 9 -4.60 4.93 -3.76
C LYS A 9 -5.83 4.63 -4.63
N ASP A 10 -5.64 4.31 -5.89
CA ASP A 10 -6.76 4.00 -6.80
C ASP A 10 -7.46 2.68 -6.45
N HIS A 11 -6.78 1.75 -5.77
CA HIS A 11 -7.42 0.59 -5.18
C HIS A 11 -8.31 0.99 -4.00
N PHE A 12 -7.79 1.78 -3.05
CA PHE A 12 -8.50 2.13 -1.82
C PHE A 12 -9.69 3.08 -2.03
N LYS A 13 -9.58 4.01 -2.99
CA LYS A 13 -10.66 4.94 -3.37
C LYS A 13 -11.96 4.25 -3.75
N LYS A 14 -11.91 2.97 -4.15
CA LYS A 14 -13.11 2.20 -4.52
C LYS A 14 -14.05 1.96 -3.35
N ASP A 15 -13.54 1.95 -2.12
CA ASP A 15 -14.35 1.67 -0.92
C ASP A 15 -14.44 2.85 0.05
N GLY A 16 -13.89 4.01 -0.29
CA GLY A 16 -13.97 5.22 0.54
C GLY A 16 -12.92 6.27 0.21
N ASP A 17 -13.13 7.49 0.68
CA ASP A 17 -12.21 8.60 0.48
C ASP A 17 -10.89 8.38 1.25
N ILE A 18 -9.79 8.81 0.63
CA ILE A 18 -8.46 8.74 1.23
C ILE A 18 -8.18 10.02 1.99
N GLU A 19 -7.83 9.88 3.27
CA GLU A 19 -7.48 10.99 4.16
C GLU A 19 -5.98 11.28 4.16
N GLY A 20 -5.15 10.28 3.84
CA GLY A 20 -3.70 10.43 3.80
C GLY A 20 -3.01 9.20 3.24
N SER A 21 -1.78 9.36 2.75
CA SER A 21 -0.99 8.26 2.23
C SER A 21 0.50 8.61 2.19
N TRP A 22 1.35 7.62 2.37
CA TRP A 22 2.80 7.75 2.26
C TRP A 22 3.43 6.44 1.76
N ILE A 23 4.66 6.52 1.26
CA ILE A 23 5.43 5.36 0.78
C ILE A 23 6.90 5.57 1.09
N GLU A 24 7.58 4.55 1.58
CA GLU A 24 9.05 4.55 1.63
C GLU A 24 9.59 4.51 0.21
N LEU A 25 10.42 5.48 -0.17
CA LEU A 25 10.95 5.56 -1.54
C LEU A 25 12.04 4.52 -1.83
N GLN A 26 12.59 3.88 -0.79
CA GLN A 26 13.55 2.80 -0.94
C GLN A 26 12.84 1.44 -0.83
N PRO A 27 12.67 0.71 -1.94
CA PRO A 27 12.06 -0.61 -1.91
C PRO A 27 13.00 -1.66 -1.30
N VAL A 28 12.42 -2.68 -0.69
CA VAL A 28 13.13 -3.83 -0.12
C VAL A 28 13.09 -5.03 -1.07
N HIS A 29 14.13 -5.84 -1.05
CA HIS A 29 14.17 -7.12 -1.76
C HIS A 29 13.80 -8.23 -0.78
N VAL A 30 12.76 -9.00 -1.10
CA VAL A 30 12.22 -10.06 -0.26
C VAL A 30 12.21 -11.35 -1.06
N ASN A 31 12.74 -12.43 -0.48
CA ASN A 31 12.66 -13.75 -1.10
C ASN A 31 11.38 -14.44 -0.59
N ARG A 32 10.40 -14.61 -1.48
CA ARG A 32 9.11 -15.24 -1.17
C ARG A 32 8.83 -16.32 -2.21
N PHE A 33 8.43 -17.51 -1.75
CA PHE A 33 8.16 -18.66 -2.62
C PHE A 33 9.32 -19.05 -3.57
N GLY A 34 10.57 -18.75 -3.18
CA GLY A 34 11.75 -19.02 -4.01
C GLY A 34 12.00 -17.99 -5.12
N HIS A 35 11.26 -16.88 -5.15
CA HIS A 35 11.46 -15.78 -6.08
C HIS A 35 11.83 -14.50 -5.32
N GLU A 36 12.79 -13.75 -5.84
CA GLU A 36 13.09 -12.40 -5.36
C GLU A 36 12.02 -11.44 -5.85
N GLN A 37 11.39 -10.74 -4.91
CA GLN A 37 10.42 -9.69 -5.17
C GLN A 37 10.96 -8.36 -4.65
N LYS A 38 10.68 -7.29 -5.38
CA LYS A 38 11.02 -5.93 -4.98
C LYS A 38 9.74 -5.24 -4.53
N LEU A 39 9.66 -4.88 -3.25
CA LEU A 39 8.44 -4.38 -2.63
C LEU A 39 8.64 -2.97 -2.08
N TYR A 40 7.63 -2.12 -2.25
CA TYR A 40 7.51 -0.88 -1.49
C TYR A 40 6.69 -1.11 -0.24
N TYR A 41 7.09 -0.43 0.84
CA TYR A 41 6.33 -0.31 2.07
C TYR A 41 5.69 1.06 2.15
N GLY A 42 4.48 1.14 2.70
CA GLY A 42 3.81 2.42 2.90
C GLY A 42 2.58 2.29 3.76
N GLY A 43 1.89 3.42 3.91
CA GLY A 43 0.64 3.49 4.66
C GLY A 43 -0.39 4.36 3.97
N ILE A 44 -1.65 4.10 4.28
CA ILE A 44 -2.81 4.78 3.71
C ILE A 44 -3.94 4.82 4.73
N SER A 45 -4.59 5.97 4.83
CA SER A 45 -5.73 6.19 5.71
C SER A 45 -6.99 6.38 4.88
N ARG A 46 -8.05 5.65 5.21
CA ARG A 46 -9.34 5.69 4.50
C ARG A 46 -10.47 6.01 5.46
N LEU A 47 -11.46 6.77 4.99
CA LEU A 47 -12.69 7.01 5.72
C LEU A 47 -13.65 5.83 5.53
N GLU A 48 -13.93 5.10 6.62
CA GLU A 48 -14.85 3.97 6.65
C GLU A 48 -15.86 4.15 7.78
N ASN A 49 -17.16 4.13 7.46
CA ASN A 49 -18.22 4.29 8.46
C ASN A 49 -18.01 5.51 9.39
N ASN A 50 -17.63 6.65 8.81
CA ASN A 50 -17.30 7.90 9.52
C ASN A 50 -16.11 7.80 10.49
N LYS A 51 -15.25 6.80 10.33
CA LYS A 51 -13.99 6.66 11.08
C LYS A 51 -12.83 6.58 10.12
N VAL A 52 -11.72 7.24 10.48
CA VAL A 52 -10.48 7.09 9.73
C VAL A 52 -9.82 5.78 10.17
N VAL A 53 -9.68 4.85 9.24
CA VAL A 53 -8.99 3.58 9.43
C VAL A 53 -7.64 3.68 8.75
N GLN A 54 -6.58 3.25 9.44
CA GLN A 54 -5.22 3.27 8.92
C GLN A 54 -4.79 1.87 8.51
N TYR A 55 -4.11 1.80 7.36
CA TYR A 55 -3.54 0.58 6.83
C TYR A 55 -2.07 0.80 6.52
N GLU A 56 -1.30 -0.26 6.73
CA GLU A 56 0.03 -0.40 6.18
C GLU A 56 0.00 -1.49 5.09
N PHE A 57 0.87 -1.34 4.10
CA PHE A 57 0.88 -2.22 2.93
C PHE A 57 2.29 -2.51 2.43
N TYR A 58 2.41 -3.67 1.79
CA TYR A 58 3.48 -3.98 0.86
C TYR A 58 2.91 -4.04 -0.55
N ALA A 59 3.54 -3.33 -1.49
CA ALA A 59 3.14 -3.32 -2.89
C ALA A 59 4.31 -3.69 -3.81
N ASP A 60 4.01 -4.45 -4.86
CA ASP A 60 5.00 -4.84 -5.86
C ASP A 60 5.56 -3.61 -6.59
N ALA A 61 6.89 -3.49 -6.64
CA ALA A 61 7.55 -2.29 -7.11
C ALA A 61 7.48 -2.07 -8.63
N ILE A 62 7.03 -3.09 -9.39
CA ILE A 62 6.92 -3.04 -10.85
C ILE A 62 5.46 -2.81 -11.25
N THR A 63 4.54 -3.54 -10.66
CA THR A 63 3.12 -3.56 -11.04
C THR A 63 2.24 -2.66 -10.19
N GLY A 64 2.68 -2.28 -8.98
CA GLY A 64 1.85 -1.56 -8.01
C GLY A 64 0.76 -2.40 -7.36
N ASN A 65 0.71 -3.70 -7.62
CA ASN A 65 -0.23 -4.60 -6.99
C ASN A 65 0.06 -4.70 -5.49
N ILE A 66 -0.99 -4.61 -4.66
CA ILE A 66 -0.89 -4.84 -3.23
C ILE A 66 -0.56 -6.32 -3.01
N VAL A 67 0.56 -6.57 -2.34
CA VAL A 67 1.03 -7.91 -1.96
C VAL A 67 0.47 -8.29 -0.61
N ASP A 68 0.56 -7.38 0.36
CA ASP A 68 0.00 -7.54 1.70
C ASP A 68 -0.55 -6.20 2.19
N ILE A 69 -1.55 -6.26 3.06
CA ILE A 69 -2.22 -5.11 3.68
C ILE A 69 -2.65 -5.50 5.09
N PHE A 70 -2.50 -4.59 6.04
CA PHE A 70 -2.90 -4.81 7.43
C PHE A 70 -3.43 -3.52 8.04
N ALA A 71 -4.55 -3.62 8.77
CA ALA A 71 -5.09 -2.50 9.52
C ALA A 71 -4.25 -2.27 10.78
N ILE A 72 -4.03 -1.00 11.10
CA ILE A 72 -3.44 -0.57 12.37
C ILE A 72 -4.59 -0.11 13.25
N ASP A 73 -4.79 -0.80 14.39
CA ASP A 73 -5.74 -0.40 15.44
C ASP A 73 -5.25 0.83 16.23
#